data_AF-A0A971BL84-F1
#
_entry.id   AF-A0A971BL84-F1
#
_cell.length_a   1.000
_cell.length_b   1.000
_cell.length_c   1.000
_cell.angle_alpha   90.00
_cell.angle_beta   90.00
_cell.angle_gamma   90.00
#
_symmetry.space_group_name_H-M   'P 1'
#
loop_
_entity.id
_entity.type
_entity.pdbx_description
1 polymer ?
#
loop_
_entity_poly.entity_id
_entity_poly.type
_entity_poly.pdbx_seq_one_letter_code
_entity_poly.pdbx_strand_id
1 'polypeptide(L)'
;MKGMSQTLNFGKSVSDNGWGQFVNMLNYKAKSVIKVDKWYPSSKICNHCGRKNVNLMLNDRVWNCSECGAAIERDYNASQNILDEGMRLVRKNRKNKTVGTTGLAYLCLAQQGYRVGSHCL
;
A
#
# COMPACT_ATOMS: atom_id res chain seq x y z
N MET A 1 -5.51 13.25 7.99
CA MET A 1 -4.60 14.20 8.68
C MET A 1 -5.18 14.79 9.98
N LYS A 2 -6.43 14.51 10.38
CA LYS A 2 -7.06 15.07 11.59
C LYS A 2 -6.24 14.92 12.89
N GLY A 3 -5.55 13.80 13.09
CA GLY A 3 -4.70 13.62 14.27
C GLY A 3 -3.47 14.54 14.33
N MET A 4 -2.91 14.95 13.17
CA MET A 4 -1.79 15.90 13.14
C MET A 4 -2.27 17.34 13.29
N SER A 5 -3.48 17.66 12.80
CA SER A 5 -4.06 18.98 13.00
C SER A 5 -4.48 19.26 14.45
N GLN A 6 -4.60 18.22 15.28
CA GLN A 6 -4.94 18.33 16.71
C GLN A 6 -3.70 18.46 17.61
N THR A 7 -2.48 18.34 17.07
CA THR A 7 -1.25 18.60 17.83
C THR A 7 -0.96 20.10 17.92
N LEU A 8 -0.56 20.56 19.11
CA LEU A 8 -0.58 21.96 19.58
C LEU A 8 0.01 22.99 18.59
N ASN A 9 1.01 22.62 17.79
CA ASN A 9 1.71 23.55 16.90
C ASN A 9 1.53 23.28 15.38
N PHE A 10 0.81 22.23 14.99
CA PHE A 10 0.69 21.83 13.58
C PHE A 10 -0.71 22.05 12.97
N GLY A 11 -1.71 22.41 13.78
CA GLY A 11 -3.10 22.60 13.34
C GLY A 11 -3.27 23.51 12.13
N LYS A 12 -2.72 24.72 12.23
CA LYS A 12 -2.79 25.72 11.15
C LYS A 12 -2.05 25.24 9.89
N SER A 13 -0.79 24.83 10.03
CA SER A 13 0.01 24.34 8.89
C SER A 13 -0.63 23.17 8.14
N VAL A 14 -1.25 22.22 8.86
CA VAL A 14 -1.92 21.06 8.25
C VAL A 14 -3.20 21.48 7.52
N SER A 15 -3.92 22.47 8.06
CA SER A 15 -5.12 23.02 7.42
C SER A 15 -4.77 23.80 6.15
N ASP A 16 -3.75 24.65 6.21
CA ASP A 16 -3.31 25.50 5.11
C ASP A 16 -2.82 24.68 3.89
N ASN A 17 -2.31 23.47 4.13
CA ASN A 17 -1.89 22.55 3.06
C ASN A 17 -3.06 21.98 2.21
N GLY A 18 -4.32 22.17 2.60
CA GLY A 18 -5.47 21.85 1.72
C GLY A 18 -5.63 20.37 1.33
N TRP A 19 -5.01 19.43 2.08
CA TRP A 19 -4.89 18.02 1.67
C TRP A 19 -6.22 17.33 1.32
N GLY A 20 -7.31 17.69 2.00
CA GLY A 20 -8.63 17.14 1.71
C GLY A 20 -9.12 17.50 0.30
N GLN A 21 -8.96 18.76 -0.11
CA GLN A 21 -9.33 19.21 -1.44
C GLN A 21 -8.43 18.59 -2.51
N PHE A 22 -7.14 18.47 -2.23
CA PHE A 22 -6.20 17.79 -3.13
C PHE A 22 -6.63 16.35 -3.45
N VAL A 23 -6.95 15.56 -2.42
CA VAL A 23 -7.41 14.17 -2.61
C VAL A 23 -8.76 14.12 -3.33
N ASN A 24 -9.67 15.06 -3.05
CA ASN A 24 -10.96 15.13 -3.74
C ASN A 24 -10.79 15.40 -5.24
N MET A 25 -9.92 16.33 -5.61
CA MET A 25 -9.63 16.64 -7.01
C MET A 25 -8.96 15.48 -7.72
N LEU A 26 -8.09 14.72 -7.04
CA LEU A 26 -7.52 13.49 -7.59
C LEU A 26 -8.58 12.44 -7.87
N ASN A 27 -9.51 12.19 -6.93
CA ASN A 27 -10.59 11.22 -7.16
C ASN A 27 -11.56 11.66 -8.26
N TYR A 28 -11.76 12.97 -8.42
CA TYR A 28 -12.62 13.51 -9.46
C TYR A 28 -11.98 13.39 -10.85
N LYS A 29 -10.68 13.72 -10.99
CA LYS A 29 -10.00 13.78 -12.30
C LYS A 29 -9.34 12.48 -12.72
N ALA A 30 -8.89 11.64 -11.79
CA ALA A 30 -8.16 10.42 -12.10
C ALA A 30 -9.09 9.20 -12.14
N LYS A 31 -8.89 8.33 -13.14
CA LYS A 31 -9.67 7.08 -13.30
C LYS A 31 -9.45 6.08 -12.16
N SER A 32 -8.26 6.07 -11.57
CA SER A 32 -7.91 5.17 -10.47
C SER A 32 -6.88 5.82 -9.56
N VAL A 33 -7.19 5.90 -8.27
CA VAL A 33 -6.29 6.43 -7.23
C VAL A 33 -5.98 5.31 -6.24
N ILE A 34 -4.71 4.96 -6.10
CA ILE A 34 -4.24 4.03 -5.07
C ILE A 34 -3.66 4.83 -3.91
N LYS A 35 -4.18 4.60 -2.71
CA LYS A 35 -3.65 5.19 -1.49
C LYS A 35 -2.60 4.25 -0.90
N VAL A 36 -1.37 4.75 -0.77
CA VAL A 36 -0.31 4.09 -0.01
C VAL A 36 -0.55 4.38 1.49
N ASP A 37 -0.15 3.44 2.35
CA ASP A 37 -0.32 3.58 3.80
C ASP A 37 0.46 4.79 4.36
N LYS A 38 -0.12 5.44 5.37
CA LYS A 38 0.47 6.64 6.00
C LYS A 38 1.80 6.32 6.69
N TRP A 39 1.98 5.12 7.21
CA TRP A 39 3.15 4.73 8.00
C TRP A 39 4.22 4.03 7.16
N TYR A 40 4.02 3.95 5.84
CA TYR A 40 5.02 3.43 4.93
C TYR A 40 6.28 4.30 4.95
N PRO A 41 7.47 3.76 5.29
CA PRO A 41 8.68 4.55 5.50
C PRO A 41 9.37 4.90 4.17
N SER A 42 8.66 5.56 3.25
CA SER A 42 9.13 5.88 1.89
C SER A 42 10.40 6.73 1.86
N SER A 43 10.54 7.70 2.76
CA SER A 43 11.73 8.56 2.84
C SER A 43 12.91 7.90 3.56
N LYS A 44 12.66 6.80 4.28
CA LYS A 44 13.66 6.10 5.10
C LYS A 44 14.12 4.78 4.49
N ILE A 45 13.62 4.38 3.33
CA ILE A 45 14.06 3.19 2.59
C ILE A 45 14.90 3.66 1.41
N CYS A 46 16.00 2.97 1.10
CA CYS A 46 16.70 3.19 -0.16
C CYS A 46 15.98 2.50 -1.32
N ASN A 47 15.68 3.25 -2.38
CA ASN A 47 15.07 2.72 -3.61
C ASN A 47 15.96 1.70 -4.35
N HIS A 48 17.29 1.77 -4.21
CA HIS A 48 18.20 0.83 -4.89
C HIS A 48 18.37 -0.48 -4.15
N CYS A 49 18.59 -0.45 -2.83
CA CYS A 49 18.94 -1.65 -2.05
C CYS A 49 17.88 -2.09 -1.04
N GLY A 50 16.81 -1.31 -0.85
CA GLY A 50 15.75 -1.62 0.12
C GLY A 50 16.15 -1.44 1.60
N ARG A 51 17.37 -0.97 1.89
CA ARG A 51 17.81 -0.77 3.28
C ARG A 51 17.06 0.40 3.93
N LYS A 52 16.53 0.16 5.12
CA LYS A 52 15.95 1.20 5.97
C LYS A 52 17.02 1.91 6.80
N ASN A 53 17.12 3.24 6.66
CA ASN A 53 17.93 4.09 7.54
C ASN A 53 17.08 4.57 8.71
N VAL A 54 17.52 4.29 9.93
CA VAL A 54 16.81 4.66 11.16
C VAL A 54 17.17 6.09 11.61
N ASN A 55 18.36 6.56 11.25
CA ASN A 55 18.97 7.79 11.77
C ASN A 55 18.74 9.02 10.88
N LEU A 56 17.88 8.92 9.85
CA LEU A 56 17.60 10.05 8.96
C LEU A 56 16.86 11.17 9.71
N MET A 57 17.44 12.37 9.70
CA MET A 57 16.84 13.57 10.27
C MET A 57 15.97 14.31 9.25
N LEU A 58 15.03 15.12 9.74
CA LEU A 58 14.12 15.88 8.88
C LEU A 58 14.86 16.93 8.01
N ASN A 59 16.00 17.42 8.48
CA ASN A 59 16.80 18.41 7.77
C ASN A 59 17.67 17.81 6.65
N ASP A 60 17.84 16.48 6.62
CA ASP A 60 18.66 15.81 5.63
C ASP A 60 17.95 15.82 4.27
N ARG A 61 18.43 16.62 3.34
CA ARG A 61 17.89 16.69 1.96
C ARG A 61 18.45 15.61 1.05
N VAL A 62 19.70 15.23 1.28
CA VAL A 62 20.36 14.15 0.54
C VAL A 62 20.30 12.86 1.35
N TRP A 63 19.84 11.82 0.69
CA TRP A 63 19.90 10.44 1.15
C TRP A 63 21.24 9.83 0.77
N ASN A 64 22.05 9.50 1.77
CA ASN A 64 23.28 8.74 1.59
C ASN A 64 23.08 7.31 2.11
N CYS A 65 23.17 6.35 1.22
CA CYS A 65 23.03 4.93 1.51
C CYS A 65 24.34 4.35 2.05
N SER A 66 24.36 3.86 3.29
CA SER A 66 25.55 3.23 3.89
C SER A 66 25.94 1.90 3.22
N GLU A 67 24.96 1.17 2.68
CA GLU A 67 25.17 -0.16 2.07
C GLU A 67 25.61 -0.05 0.60
N CYS A 68 24.99 0.85 -0.14
CA CYS A 68 25.09 0.94 -1.59
C CYS A 68 25.87 2.16 -2.07
N GLY A 69 26.26 3.07 -1.17
CA GLY A 69 27.01 4.28 -1.49
C GLY A 69 26.23 5.34 -2.29
N ALA A 70 24.97 5.08 -2.63
CA ALA A 70 24.17 6.01 -3.43
C ALA A 70 23.87 7.30 -2.67
N ALA A 71 24.13 8.44 -3.33
CA ALA A 71 23.78 9.78 -2.88
C ALA A 71 22.64 10.32 -3.76
N ILE A 72 21.44 10.47 -3.19
CA ILE A 72 20.21 10.75 -3.94
C ILE A 72 19.41 11.81 -3.21
N GLU A 73 18.70 12.68 -3.92
CA GLU A 73 17.71 13.56 -3.30
C GLU A 73 16.64 12.75 -2.54
N ARG A 74 16.44 13.05 -1.26
CA ARG A 74 15.54 12.29 -0.37
C ARG A 74 14.11 12.25 -0.91
N ASP A 75 13.64 13.35 -1.46
CA ASP A 75 12.27 13.45 -1.97
C ASP A 75 12.10 12.65 -3.28
N TYR A 76 13.15 12.57 -4.10
CA TYR A 76 13.18 11.67 -5.28
C TYR A 76 13.24 10.19 -4.86
N ASN A 77 14.08 9.85 -3.88
CA ASN A 77 14.10 8.50 -3.33
C ASN A 77 12.71 8.09 -2.76
N ALA A 78 12.05 9.01 -2.04
CA ALA A 78 10.71 8.78 -1.50
C ALA A 78 9.65 8.61 -2.60
N SER A 79 9.70 9.39 -3.68
CA SER A 79 8.72 9.28 -4.77
C SER A 79 8.83 7.93 -5.49
N GLN A 80 10.06 7.46 -5.76
CA GLN A 80 10.30 6.14 -6.34
C GLN A 80 9.76 5.02 -5.44
N ASN A 81 10.02 5.08 -4.14
CA ASN A 81 9.51 4.10 -3.18
C ASN A 81 7.97 4.07 -3.10
N ILE A 82 7.31 5.24 -3.22
CA ILE A 82 5.84 5.34 -3.23
C ILE A 82 5.27 4.74 -4.51
N LEU A 83 5.92 4.98 -5.66
CA LEU A 83 5.53 4.39 -6.94
C LEU A 83 5.58 2.86 -6.88
N ASP A 84 6.69 2.31 -6.41
CA ASP A 84 6.88 0.86 -6.30
C ASP A 84 5.85 0.21 -5.37
N GLU A 85 5.60 0.85 -4.23
CA GLU A 85 4.59 0.39 -3.27
C GLU A 85 3.17 0.47 -3.85
N GLY A 86 2.86 1.55 -4.57
CA GLY A 86 1.60 1.70 -5.30
C GLY A 86 1.39 0.58 -6.33
N MET A 87 2.42 0.28 -7.12
CA MET A 87 2.39 -0.81 -8.10
C MET A 87 2.24 -2.18 -7.42
N ARG A 88 2.88 -2.39 -6.27
CA ARG A 88 2.72 -3.60 -5.45
C ARG A 88 1.27 -3.77 -4.97
N LEU A 89 0.62 -2.69 -4.53
CA LEU A 89 -0.78 -2.70 -4.09
C LEU A 89 -1.74 -3.01 -5.25
N VAL A 90 -1.52 -2.43 -6.44
CA VAL A 90 -2.32 -2.75 -7.64
C VAL A 90 -2.26 -4.24 -7.96
N ARG A 91 -1.07 -4.83 -7.93
CA ARG A 91 -0.87 -6.26 -8.18
C ARG A 91 -1.58 -7.14 -7.14
N LYS A 92 -1.52 -6.78 -5.84
CA LYS A 92 -2.25 -7.51 -4.78
C LYS A 92 -3.76 -7.45 -4.98
N ASN A 93 -4.30 -6.28 -5.31
CA ASN A 93 -5.74 -6.12 -5.55
C ASN A 93 -6.23 -6.96 -6.73
N ARG A 94 -5.41 -7.18 -7.78
CA ARG A 94 -5.73 -8.10 -8.87
C ARG A 94 -5.80 -9.56 -8.42
N LYS A 95 -4.86 -10.01 -7.58
CA LYS A 95 -4.83 -11.39 -7.05
C LYS A 95 -6.01 -11.67 -6.11
N ASN A 96 -6.40 -10.71 -5.28
CA ASN A 96 -7.55 -10.86 -4.39
C ASN A 96 -8.87 -11.00 -5.15
N LYS A 97 -8.96 -10.52 -6.41
CA LYS A 97 -10.15 -10.65 -7.25
C LYS A 97 -10.33 -12.06 -7.87
N THR A 98 -9.27 -12.87 -7.90
CA THR A 98 -9.30 -14.23 -8.50
C THR A 98 -9.55 -15.34 -7.49
N VAL A 99 -9.63 -15.03 -6.18
CA VAL A 99 -10.09 -15.95 -5.14
C VAL A 99 -11.58 -15.73 -4.82
N GLY A 100 -12.40 -15.77 -5.86
CA GLY A 100 -13.82 -16.13 -5.70
C GLY A 100 -13.90 -17.64 -5.54
N THR A 101 -13.60 -18.13 -4.34
CA THR A 101 -13.62 -19.57 -3.98
C THR A 101 -15.07 -20.07 -3.86
N THR A 102 -15.91 -19.80 -4.86
CA THR A 102 -17.24 -20.40 -5.03
C THR A 102 -17.21 -21.62 -5.94
N GLY A 103 -16.02 -22.22 -6.17
CA GLY A 103 -15.85 -23.38 -7.06
C GLY A 103 -15.15 -24.60 -6.47
N LEU A 104 -14.40 -24.49 -5.37
CA LEU A 104 -13.68 -25.65 -4.80
C LEU A 104 -14.49 -26.47 -3.79
N ALA A 105 -15.63 -25.95 -3.29
CA ALA A 105 -16.53 -26.74 -2.45
C ALA A 105 -17.37 -27.76 -3.25
N TYR A 106 -17.56 -27.56 -4.56
CA TYR A 106 -18.38 -28.45 -5.39
C TYR A 106 -17.65 -29.70 -5.92
N LEU A 107 -16.33 -29.77 -5.82
CA LEU A 107 -15.55 -30.93 -6.25
C LEU A 107 -15.29 -31.97 -5.14
N CYS A 108 -15.62 -31.68 -3.88
CA CYS A 108 -15.48 -32.64 -2.77
C CYS A 108 -16.70 -33.58 -2.61
N LEU A 109 -17.81 -33.32 -3.30
CA LEU A 109 -19.03 -34.12 -3.16
C LEU A 109 -19.21 -35.23 -4.22
N ALA A 110 -18.25 -35.43 -5.12
CA ALA A 110 -18.34 -36.46 -6.18
C ALA A 110 -17.54 -37.74 -5.91
N GLN A 111 -16.91 -37.89 -4.75
CA GLN A 111 -16.06 -39.06 -4.44
C GLN A 111 -16.46 -39.86 -3.19
N GLN A 112 -17.63 -39.63 -2.62
CA GLN A 112 -18.18 -40.55 -1.61
C GLN A 112 -19.50 -41.13 -2.12
N GLY A 113 -19.39 -42.33 -2.69
CA GLY A 113 -20.51 -43.12 -3.17
C GLY A 113 -21.54 -43.35 -2.06
N TYR A 114 -22.73 -42.79 -2.24
CA TYR A 114 -23.91 -43.20 -1.51
C TYR A 114 -24.57 -44.38 -2.24
N ARG A 115 -24.64 -45.50 -1.53
CA ARG A 115 -25.26 -46.77 -1.95
C ARG A 115 -26.71 -46.55 -2.40
N VAL A 116 -27.04 -47.08 -3.58
CA VAL A 116 -28.42 -47.31 -4.02
C VAL A 116 -29.14 -48.22 -3.01
N GLY A 117 -30.26 -47.74 -2.50
CA GLY A 117 -31.13 -48.49 -1.60
C GLY A 117 -31.86 -49.62 -2.33
N SER A 118 -31.73 -50.82 -1.79
CA SER A 118 -32.64 -51.95 -2.03
C SER A 118 -33.53 -52.07 -0.81
N HIS A 119 -34.80 -51.66 -0.93
CA HIS A 119 -36.00 -52.30 -0.38
C HIS A 119 -37.19 -51.33 -0.47
N CYS A 120 -37.99 -51.52 -1.51
CA CYS A 120 -39.43 -51.25 -1.45
C CYS A 120 -40.08 -52.45 -0.74
N LEU A 121 -40.78 -52.15 0.36
CA LEU A 121 -41.95 -52.89 0.83
C LEU A 121 -43.06 -51.85 1.03
#